data_AF-A0A8T4AF26-F1
#
_entry.id   AF-A0A8T4AF26-F1
#
_cell.length_a   1.000
_cell.length_b   1.000
_cell.length_c   1.000
_cell.angle_alpha   90.00
_cell.angle_beta   90.00
_cell.angle_gamma   90.00
#
_symmetry.space_group_name_H-M   'P 1'
#
loop_
_entity.id
_entity.type
_entity.pdbx_description
1 polymer ?
#
loop_
_entity_poly.entity_id
_entity_poly.type
_entity_poly.pdbx_seq_one_letter_code
_entity_poly.pdbx_strand_id
1 'polypeptide(L)'
;MQHDDYLVWMDLEMTGLDPETDTILEIATIITDSELHTIAEGPNLVVHQQESVLAGMDEWCTQHHADSGLSDRVRQSALSMQDAEQETLDFISQYVKKGT
;
A
#
# COMPACT_ATOMS: atom_id res chain seq x y z
N MET A 1 13.59 -9.98 -15.26
CA MET A 1 14.28 -9.06 -16.21
C MET A 1 13.44 -7.81 -16.25
N GLN A 2 14.06 -6.63 -16.18
CA GLN A 2 13.32 -5.38 -16.24
C GLN A 2 12.85 -5.09 -17.67
N HIS A 3 11.65 -4.55 -17.81
CA HIS A 3 11.03 -4.20 -19.08
C HIS A 3 10.47 -2.77 -19.04
N ASP A 4 10.65 -2.04 -20.14
CA ASP A 4 10.24 -0.63 -20.25
C ASP A 4 8.73 -0.48 -20.51
N ASP A 5 8.06 -1.57 -20.89
CA ASP A 5 6.63 -1.64 -21.21
C ASP A 5 5.78 -2.31 -20.13
N TYR A 6 6.39 -2.67 -19.00
CA TYR A 6 5.65 -3.19 -17.84
C TYR A 6 4.98 -2.05 -17.08
N LEU A 7 3.77 -2.32 -16.60
CA LEU A 7 2.95 -1.38 -15.84
C LEU A 7 2.99 -1.74 -14.36
N VAL A 8 3.16 -0.72 -13.52
CA VAL A 8 3.04 -0.85 -12.06
C VAL A 8 1.66 -0.41 -11.65
N TRP A 9 0.86 -1.34 -11.16
CA TRP A 9 -0.41 -1.08 -10.51
C TRP A 9 -0.18 -0.97 -9.01
N MET A 10 -0.82 0.01 -8.39
CA MET A 10 -0.81 0.17 -6.93
C MET A 10 -2.18 0.57 -6.44
N ASP A 11 -2.49 0.14 -5.22
CA ASP A 11 -3.65 0.57 -4.48
C ASP A 11 -3.25 0.87 -3.03
N LEU A 12 -3.89 1.87 -2.44
CA LEU A 12 -3.60 2.36 -1.10
C LEU A 12 -4.89 2.50 -0.32
N GLU A 13 -4.86 2.05 0.94
CA GLU A 13 -5.88 2.39 1.93
C GLU A 13 -5.30 3.43 2.88
N MET A 14 -6.08 4.46 3.21
CA MET A 14 -5.65 5.59 4.03
C MET A 14 -6.64 5.88 5.15
N THR A 15 -6.22 6.69 6.12
CA THR A 15 -7.10 7.19 7.20
C THR A 15 -8.15 8.20 6.73
N GLY A 16 -7.97 8.75 5.53
CA GLY A 16 -8.82 9.77 4.95
C GLY A 16 -8.29 10.28 3.61
N LEU A 17 -8.63 11.52 3.24
CA LEU A 17 -8.40 12.10 1.91
C LEU A 17 -7.44 13.29 1.89
N ASP A 18 -6.98 13.78 3.05
CA ASP A 18 -6.10 14.94 3.16
C ASP A 18 -4.66 14.52 3.48
N PRO A 19 -3.71 14.56 2.54
CA PRO A 19 -2.34 14.11 2.76
C PRO A 19 -1.55 14.87 3.85
N GLU A 20 -2.02 16.06 4.26
CA GLU A 20 -1.37 16.83 5.33
C GLU A 20 -1.69 16.28 6.73
N THR A 21 -2.78 15.51 6.86
CA THR A 21 -3.28 14.99 8.15
C THR A 21 -3.47 13.47 8.14
N ASP A 22 -3.80 12.90 6.99
CA ASP A 22 -4.05 11.49 6.77
C ASP A 22 -2.78 10.73 6.36
N THR A 23 -2.81 9.43 6.58
CA THR A 23 -1.66 8.55 6.33
C THR A 23 -2.08 7.20 5.76
N ILE A 24 -1.10 6.48 5.21
CA ILE A 24 -1.30 5.16 4.59
C ILE A 24 -1.45 4.09 5.68
N LEU A 25 -2.40 3.18 5.46
CA LEU A 25 -2.72 2.02 6.29
C LEU A 25 -2.36 0.70 5.58
N GLU A 26 -2.53 0.62 4.26
CA GLU A 26 -2.21 -0.56 3.45
C GLU A 26 -1.68 -0.13 2.08
N ILE A 27 -0.75 -0.92 1.54
CA ILE A 27 -0.25 -0.79 0.17
C ILE A 27 -0.14 -2.17 -0.48
N ALA A 28 -0.66 -2.28 -1.70
CA ALA A 28 -0.49 -3.46 -2.54
C ALA A 28 -0.01 -3.04 -3.93
N THR A 29 0.81 -3.89 -4.56
CA THR A 29 1.34 -3.63 -5.91
C THR A 29 1.27 -4.85 -6.81
N ILE A 30 1.04 -4.64 -8.11
CA ILE A 30 1.01 -5.68 -9.14
C ILE A 30 1.78 -5.18 -10.36
N ILE A 31 2.52 -6.07 -11.02
CA ILE A 31 3.16 -5.81 -12.30
C ILE A 31 2.38 -6.54 -13.40
N THR A 32 2.03 -5.81 -14.47
CA THR A 32 1.48 -6.40 -15.70
C THR A 32 2.33 -6.07 -16.91
N ASP A 33 2.16 -6.82 -17.99
CA ASP A 33 2.59 -6.37 -19.32
C ASP A 33 1.59 -5.35 -19.91
N SER A 34 1.88 -4.87 -21.12
CA SER A 34 1.05 -3.91 -21.85
C SER A 34 -0.30 -4.48 -22.34
N GLU A 35 -0.45 -5.81 -22.34
CA GLU A 35 -1.70 -6.52 -22.66
C GLU A 35 -2.50 -6.86 -21.39
N LEU A 36 -2.07 -6.35 -20.22
CA LEU A 36 -2.69 -6.55 -18.90
C LEU A 36 -2.58 -7.98 -18.37
N HIS A 37 -1.65 -8.79 -18.87
CA HIS A 37 -1.33 -10.06 -18.23
C HIS A 37 -0.49 -9.83 -16.98
N THR A 38 -0.92 -10.41 -15.85
CA THR A 38 -0.17 -10.36 -14.60
C THR A 38 1.18 -11.05 -14.74
N ILE A 39 2.25 -10.30 -14.49
CA ILE A 39 3.63 -10.78 -14.48
C ILE A 39 4.05 -11.16 -13.07
N ALA A 40 3.68 -10.34 -12.08
CA ALA A 40 4.00 -10.59 -10.69
C ALA A 40 3.03 -9.85 -9.76
N GLU A 41 2.72 -10.47 -8.62
CA GLU A 41 2.03 -9.83 -7.51
C GLU A 41 3.07 -9.47 -6.44
N GLY A 42 3.03 -8.21 -6.02
CA GLY A 42 3.87 -7.69 -4.96
C GLY A 42 3.32 -8.06 -3.59
N PRO A 43 4.02 -7.67 -2.52
CA PRO A 43 3.51 -7.86 -1.18
C PRO A 43 2.26 -7.01 -0.95
N ASN A 44 1.34 -7.52 -0.13
CA ASN A 44 0.27 -6.73 0.47
C ASN A 44 0.69 -6.34 1.89
N LEU A 45 1.06 -5.08 2.09
CA LEU A 45 1.72 -4.57 3.28
C LEU A 45 0.78 -3.69 4.07
N VAL A 46 0.57 -4.04 5.33
CA VAL A 46 -0.19 -3.21 6.28
C VAL A 46 0.79 -2.40 7.11
N VAL A 47 0.62 -1.09 7.11
CA VAL A 47 1.48 -0.14 7.82
C VAL A 47 0.94 0.07 9.24
N HIS A 48 1.79 -0.07 10.24
CA HIS A 48 1.41 0.20 11.62
C HIS A 48 1.11 1.68 11.84
N GLN A 49 0.01 1.97 12.55
CA GLN A 49 -0.33 3.30 13.02
C GLN A 49 -0.74 3.27 14.49
N GLN A 50 -0.47 4.37 15.19
CA GLN A 50 -0.86 4.53 16.59
C GLN A 50 -2.39 4.66 16.72
N GLU A 51 -2.93 4.27 17.88
CA GLU A 51 -4.39 4.36 18.12
C GLU A 51 -4.91 5.80 17.97
N SER A 52 -4.11 6.82 18.30
CA SER A 52 -4.50 8.22 18.12
C SER A 52 -4.71 8.61 16.66
N VAL A 53 -4.02 7.96 15.72
CA VAL A 53 -4.18 8.17 14.28
C VAL A 53 -5.49 7.51 13.83
N LEU A 54 -5.72 6.25 14.22
CA LEU A 54 -6.95 5.53 13.91
C LEU A 54 -8.20 6.21 14.50
N ALA A 55 -8.09 6.75 15.71
CA ALA A 55 -9.16 7.51 16.35
C ALA A 55 -9.44 8.88 15.69
N GLY A 56 -8.54 9.35 14.81
CA GLY A 56 -8.70 10.58 14.04
C GLY A 56 -9.47 10.40 12.73
N MET A 57 -9.75 9.16 12.32
CA MET A 57 -10.52 8.85 11.12
C MET A 57 -11.96 9.34 11.24
N ASP A 58 -12.58 9.67 10.10
CA ASP A 58 -14.01 9.95 10.06
C ASP A 58 -14.85 8.66 10.26
N GLU A 59 -16.17 8.82 10.34
CA GLU A 59 -17.09 7.70 10.57
C GLU A 59 -17.03 6.66 9.44
N TRP A 60 -16.85 7.12 8.20
CA TRP A 60 -16.84 6.24 7.03
C TRP A 60 -15.58 5.36 7.03
N CYS A 61 -14.39 5.96 7.20
CA CYS A 61 -13.13 5.24 7.24
C CYS A 61 -13.08 4.30 8.45
N THR A 62 -13.54 4.77 9.62
CA THR A 62 -13.59 3.96 10.84
C THR A 62 -14.43 2.69 10.64
N GLN A 63 -15.63 2.83 10.07
CA GLN A 63 -16.52 1.71 9.85
C GLN A 63 -15.98 0.77 8.76
N HIS A 64 -15.58 1.31 7.62
CA HIS A 64 -15.15 0.51 6.47
C HIS A 64 -13.88 -0.31 6.78
N HIS A 65 -12.90 0.32 7.42
CA HIS A 65 -11.64 -0.35 7.80
C HIS A 65 -11.83 -1.34 8.95
N ALA A 66 -12.83 -1.14 9.82
CA ALA A 66 -13.20 -2.13 10.81
C ALA A 66 -13.88 -3.35 10.17
N ASP A 67 -14.82 -3.13 9.24
CA ASP A 67 -15.55 -4.20 8.55
C ASP A 67 -14.64 -5.06 7.67
N SER A 68 -13.62 -4.47 7.04
CA SER A 68 -12.61 -5.20 6.28
C SER A 68 -11.59 -5.94 7.17
N GLY A 69 -11.55 -5.62 8.46
CA GLY A 69 -10.54 -6.08 9.41
C GLY A 69 -9.19 -5.37 9.27
N LEU A 70 -9.08 -4.34 8.42
CA LEU A 70 -7.84 -3.58 8.23
C LEU A 70 -7.40 -2.89 9.52
N SER A 71 -8.33 -2.28 10.27
CA SER A 71 -8.01 -1.60 11.54
C SER A 71 -7.28 -2.51 12.54
N ASP A 72 -7.67 -3.78 12.62
CA ASP A 72 -7.03 -4.74 13.52
C ASP A 72 -5.67 -5.21 12.99
N ARG A 73 -5.54 -5.37 11.67
CA ARG A 73 -4.25 -5.66 11.02
C ARG A 73 -3.26 -4.51 11.21
N VAL A 74 -3.72 -3.26 11.13
CA VAL A 74 -2.89 -2.06 11.38
C VAL A 74 -2.36 -2.06 12.81
N ARG A 75 -3.22 -2.35 13.80
CA ARG A 75 -2.81 -2.45 15.21
C ARG A 75 -1.79 -3.56 15.46
N GLN A 76 -1.90 -4.67 14.74
CA GLN A 76 -1.03 -5.84 14.89
C GLN A 76 0.25 -5.76 14.04
N SER A 77 0.27 -4.89 13.02
CA SER A 77 1.41 -4.74 12.14
C SER A 77 2.64 -4.24 12.91
N ALA A 78 3.80 -4.74 12.50
CA ALA A 78 5.10 -4.28 12.96
C ALA A 78 5.83 -3.44 11.89
N LEU A 79 5.26 -3.29 10.69
CA LEU A 79 5.89 -2.57 9.59
C LEU A 79 5.72 -1.07 9.77
N SER A 80 6.83 -0.34 9.69
CA SER A 80 6.81 1.11 9.57
C SER A 80 6.50 1.54 8.13
N MET A 81 6.19 2.82 7.94
CA MET A 81 6.04 3.41 6.61
C MET A 81 7.30 3.20 5.75
N GLN A 82 8.47 3.31 6.37
CA GLN A 82 9.75 3.15 5.69
C GLN A 82 9.98 1.69 5.26
N ASP A 83 9.59 0.71 6.09
CA ASP A 83 9.69 -0.70 5.72
C ASP A 83 8.77 -0.99 4.52
N ALA A 84 7.54 -0.48 4.54
CA ALA A 84 6.59 -0.67 3.46
C ALA A 84 7.05 -0.03 2.14
N GLU A 85 7.62 1.19 2.21
CA GLU A 85 8.24 1.85 1.06
C GLU A 85 9.39 1.01 0.50
N GLN A 86 10.32 0.56 1.35
CA GLN A 86 11.50 -0.18 0.92
C GLN A 86 11.11 -1.52 0.29
N GLU A 87 10.22 -2.30 0.92
CA GLU A 87 9.76 -3.58 0.38
C GLU A 87 9.03 -3.41 -0.96
N THR A 88 8.23 -2.35 -1.09
CA THR A 88 7.54 -2.03 -2.34
C THR A 88 8.53 -1.65 -3.46
N LEU A 89 9.52 -0.80 -3.16
CA LEU A 89 10.55 -0.41 -4.12
C LEU A 89 11.45 -1.59 -4.51
N ASP A 90 11.80 -2.44 -3.55
CA ASP A 90 12.59 -3.65 -3.78
C ASP A 90 11.85 -4.63 -4.69
N PHE A 91 10.53 -4.75 -4.54
CA PHE A 91 9.69 -5.52 -5.47
C PHE A 91 9.68 -4.88 -6.86
N ILE A 92 9.27 -3.61 -6.98
CA ILE A 92 9.12 -2.91 -8.27
C ILE A 92 10.43 -2.90 -9.07
N SER A 93 11.56 -2.67 -8.40
CA SER A 93 12.88 -2.58 -9.03
C SER A 93 13.35 -3.89 -9.68
N GLN A 94 12.71 -5.02 -9.41
CA GLN A 94 13.02 -6.28 -10.10
C GLN A 94 12.42 -6.33 -11.53
N TYR A 95 11.41 -5.50 -11.80
CA TYR A 95 10.57 -5.59 -13.01
C TYR A 95 10.60 -4.35 -13.90
N VAL A 96 10.79 -3.16 -13.35
CA VAL A 96 10.86 -1.91 -14.12
C VAL A 96 12.16 -1.14 -13.85
N LYS A 97 12.62 -0.37 -14.82
CA LYS A 97 13.79 0.51 -14.67
C LYS A 97 13.38 1.78 -13.91
N LYS A 98 14.32 2.33 -13.14
CA LYS A 98 14.11 3.62 -12.48
C LYS A 98 14.06 4.75 -13.52
N GLY A 99 13.00 5.55 -13.49
CA GLY A 99 12.90 6.80 -14.27
C GLY A 99 12.54 6.62 -15.74
N THR A 100 11.95 5.47 -16.10
CA THR A 100 11.37 5.20 -17.41
C THR A 100 9.88 5.49 -17.45
#